data_AF-A0A0B1SSZ1-F1
#
_entry.id   AF-A0A0B1SSZ1-F1
#
_cell.length_a   1.000
_cell.length_b   1.000
_cell.length_c   1.000
_cell.angle_alpha   90.00
_cell.angle_beta   90.00
_cell.angle_gamma   90.00
#
_symmetry.space_group_name_H-M   'P 1'
#
loop_
_entity.id
_entity.type
_entity.pdbx_description
1 polymer ?
#
loop_
_entity_poly.entity_id
_entity_poly.type
_entity_poly.pdbx_seq_one_letter_code
_entity_poly.pdbx_strand_id
1 'polypeptide(L)'
;MDYYWKFQEITILFPIFTTFQMLFYLGWLKVGQFLMNPFGEDDDDFELNYVLDRNTYIAHMMATDLADQCPDPEGPPMEKLIPHTRASFKIQDVIPKSHLASFKLTENEMKLVKQEDIEECERLIEQEKKGHRRRLGLLVRAMDEAKRKSGSKKNGDIEEE
;
A
#
# COMPACT_ATOMS: atom_id res chain seq x y z
N MET A 1 22.42 59.94 25.38
CA MET A 1 22.18 59.69 23.93
C MET A 1 21.23 58.52 23.93
N ASP A 2 19.95 58.85 24.11
CA ASP A 2 18.96 57.88 24.56
C ASP A 2 18.17 57.48 23.33
N TYR A 3 18.53 56.30 22.81
CA TYR A 3 17.89 55.71 21.65
C TYR A 3 16.49 55.23 22.05
N TYR A 4 15.49 56.06 21.81
CA TYR A 4 14.08 55.68 21.93
C TYR A 4 13.71 54.70 20.81
N TRP A 5 13.63 53.41 21.15
CA TRP A 5 12.98 52.41 20.32
C TRP A 5 11.47 52.63 20.36
N LYS A 6 10.91 53.29 19.34
CA LYS A 6 9.47 53.27 19.10
C LYS A 6 9.09 51.87 18.61
N PHE A 7 8.53 51.05 19.50
CA PHE A 7 7.74 49.90 19.07
C PHE A 7 6.56 50.44 18.26
N GLN A 8 6.53 50.13 16.96
CA GLN A 8 5.34 50.35 16.15
C GLN A 8 4.30 49.33 16.63
N GLU A 9 3.39 49.76 17.49
CA GLU A 9 2.20 48.98 17.82
C GLU A 9 1.35 48.90 16.55
N ILE A 10 1.32 47.72 15.93
CA ILE A 10 0.47 47.46 14.77
C ILE A 10 -0.98 47.56 15.25
N THR A 11 -1.60 48.72 15.05
CA THR A 11 -2.98 48.97 15.44
C THR A 11 -3.89 48.36 14.39
N ILE A 12 -4.27 47.10 14.62
CA ILE A 12 -5.22 46.39 13.76
C ILE A 12 -6.63 46.88 14.11
N LEU A 13 -7.22 47.75 13.27
CA LEU A 13 -8.59 48.26 13.45
C LEU A 13 -9.65 47.16 13.31
N PHE A 14 -9.36 46.11 12.53
CA PHE A 14 -10.27 45.00 12.23
C PHE A 14 -9.63 43.65 12.58
N PRO A 15 -10.23 42.83 13.46
CA PRO A 15 -9.59 41.62 13.98
C PRO A 15 -9.60 40.46 12.97
N ILE A 16 -8.73 40.52 11.97
CA ILE A 16 -8.65 39.56 10.83
C ILE A 16 -8.61 38.10 11.31
N PHE A 17 -7.72 37.77 12.25
CA PHE A 17 -7.56 36.40 12.73
C PHE A 17 -8.79 35.89 13.47
N THR A 18 -9.42 36.73 14.29
CA THR A 18 -10.66 36.39 15.01
C THR A 18 -11.82 36.21 14.03
N THR A 19 -11.87 36.98 12.95
CA THR A 19 -12.87 36.78 11.89
C THR A 19 -12.69 35.42 11.21
N PHE A 20 -11.47 35.04 10.83
CA PHE A 20 -11.23 33.70 10.28
C PHE A 20 -11.57 32.58 11.27
N GLN A 21 -11.16 32.74 12.53
CA GLN A 21 -11.50 31.80 13.60
C GLN A 21 -13.02 31.63 13.74
N MET A 22 -13.77 32.74 13.69
CA MET A 22 -15.23 32.73 13.75
C MET A 22 -15.85 32.06 12.52
N LEU A 23 -15.34 32.32 11.31
CA LEU A 23 -15.79 31.65 10.09
C LEU A 23 -15.59 30.14 10.14
N PHE A 24 -14.47 29.65 10.68
CA PHE A 24 -14.25 28.21 10.83
C PHE A 24 -15.20 27.57 11.84
N TYR A 25 -15.36 28.16 13.03
CA TYR A 25 -16.23 27.57 14.06
C TYR A 25 -17.72 27.66 13.71
N LEU A 26 -18.18 28.82 13.22
CA LEU A 26 -19.57 28.96 12.77
C LEU A 26 -19.83 28.19 11.48
N GLY A 27 -18.86 28.15 10.55
CA GLY A 27 -18.97 27.39 9.32
C GLY A 27 -19.10 25.89 9.58
N TRP A 28 -18.25 25.33 10.45
CA TRP A 28 -18.36 23.91 10.82
C TRP A 28 -19.68 23.62 11.54
N LEU A 29 -20.11 24.49 12.47
CA LEU A 29 -21.40 24.34 13.11
C LEU A 29 -22.56 24.39 12.10
N LYS A 30 -22.49 25.28 11.10
CA LYS A 30 -23.51 25.42 10.06
C LYS A 30 -23.61 24.20 9.16
N VAL A 31 -22.49 23.59 8.78
CA VAL A 31 -22.49 22.31 8.06
C VAL A 31 -23.22 21.23 8.86
N GLY A 32 -22.96 21.15 10.17
CA GLY A 32 -23.68 20.22 11.05
C GLY A 32 -25.17 20.52 11.15
N GLN A 33 -25.55 21.81 11.16
CA GLN A 33 -26.95 22.23 11.18
C GLN A 33 -27.70 21.81 9.91
N PHE A 34 -27.12 22.06 8.73
CA PHE A 34 -27.75 21.70 7.45
C PHE A 34 -27.90 20.17 7.30
N LEU A 35 -26.93 19.40 7.78
CA LEU A 35 -27.00 17.94 7.72
C LEU A 35 -27.88 17.29 8.81
N MET A 36 -28.40 18.07 9.76
CA MET A 36 -29.17 17.53 10.88
C MET A 36 -30.55 17.01 10.44
N ASN A 37 -31.18 17.69 9.47
CA ASN A 37 -32.46 17.26 8.89
C ASN A 37 -32.42 17.43 7.36
N PRO A 38 -31.86 16.46 6.61
CA PRO A 38 -31.68 16.55 5.17
C PRO A 38 -32.97 16.33 4.35
N PHE A 39 -34.14 16.30 5.02
CA PHE A 39 -35.45 15.99 4.43
C PHE A 39 -36.44 17.16 4.59
N GLY A 40 -35.94 18.36 4.86
CA GLY A 40 -36.75 19.57 4.95
C GLY A 40 -37.05 20.18 3.58
N GLU A 41 -37.19 21.51 3.56
CA GLU A 41 -37.40 22.33 2.37
C GLU A 41 -36.22 23.29 2.12
N ASP A 42 -35.09 23.11 2.81
CA ASP A 42 -33.92 23.97 2.60
C ASP A 42 -33.28 23.67 1.22
N ASP A 43 -32.60 24.65 0.63
CA ASP A 43 -32.03 24.55 -0.73
C ASP A 43 -31.02 23.39 -0.90
N ASP A 44 -30.40 22.94 0.20
CA ASP A 44 -29.41 21.85 0.22
C ASP A 44 -30.01 20.48 0.65
N ASP A 45 -31.32 20.41 0.90
CA ASP A 45 -32.01 19.17 1.28
C ASP A 45 -32.26 18.24 0.08
N PHE A 46 -32.56 16.97 0.35
CA PHE A 46 -32.93 16.04 -0.71
C PHE A 46 -34.27 16.42 -1.35
N GLU A 47 -34.32 16.48 -2.68
CA GLU A 47 -35.56 16.64 -3.45
C GLU A 47 -36.42 15.35 -3.43
N LEU A 48 -36.99 15.02 -2.28
CA LEU A 48 -37.76 13.79 -2.08
C LEU A 48 -38.99 13.71 -2.99
N ASN A 49 -39.66 14.83 -3.24
CA ASN A 49 -40.83 14.88 -4.13
C ASN A 49 -40.46 14.44 -5.55
N TYR A 50 -39.35 14.95 -6.08
CA TYR A 50 -38.85 14.54 -7.40
C TYR A 50 -38.53 13.04 -7.44
N VAL A 51 -37.81 12.53 -6.43
CA VAL A 51 -37.42 11.12 -6.36
C VAL A 51 -38.67 10.22 -6.27
N LEU A 52 -39.66 10.61 -5.47
CA LEU A 52 -40.90 9.86 -5.30
C LEU A 52 -41.71 9.79 -6.60
N ASP A 53 -41.88 10.93 -7.28
CA ASP A 53 -42.62 11.01 -8.54
C ASP A 53 -41.91 10.18 -9.63
N ARG A 54 -40.59 10.34 -9.75
CA ARG A 54 -39.75 9.59 -10.69
C ARG A 54 -39.85 8.08 -10.46
N ASN A 55 -39.77 7.65 -9.21
CA ASN A 55 -39.81 6.22 -8.87
C ASN A 55 -41.20 5.63 -9.09
N THR A 56 -42.25 6.35 -8.72
CA THR A 56 -43.64 5.91 -8.93
C THR A 56 -43.93 5.78 -10.43
N TYR A 57 -43.52 6.77 -11.22
CA TYR A 57 -43.68 6.74 -12.68
C TYR A 57 -42.95 5.54 -13.31
N ILE A 58 -41.69 5.32 -12.95
CA ILE A 58 -40.90 4.23 -13.54
C ILE A 58 -41.39 2.86 -13.07
N ALA A 59 -41.77 2.72 -11.80
CA ALA A 59 -42.37 1.48 -11.30
C ALA A 59 -43.67 1.17 -12.04
N HIS A 60 -44.52 2.18 -12.29
CA HIS A 60 -45.73 2.02 -13.08
C HIS A 60 -45.42 1.58 -14.51
N MET A 61 -44.55 2.30 -15.21
CA MET A 61 -44.13 2.00 -16.59
C MET A 61 -43.53 0.59 -16.72
N MET A 62 -42.74 0.15 -15.74
CA MET A 62 -42.18 -1.21 -15.71
C MET A 62 -43.25 -2.28 -15.53
N ALA A 63 -44.27 -2.02 -14.71
CA ALA A 63 -45.34 -2.97 -14.43
C ALA A 63 -46.45 -2.99 -15.49
N THR A 64 -46.57 -1.93 -16.31
CA THR A 64 -47.56 -1.84 -17.40
C THR A 64 -46.89 -1.97 -18.75
N ASP A 65 -46.28 -0.88 -19.21
CA ASP A 65 -45.94 -0.67 -20.62
C ASP A 65 -44.79 -1.56 -21.07
N LEU A 66 -43.87 -1.89 -20.15
CA LEU A 66 -42.72 -2.75 -20.40
C LEU A 66 -42.90 -4.18 -19.88
N ALA A 67 -44.05 -4.50 -19.28
CA ALA A 67 -44.31 -5.85 -18.77
C ALA A 67 -44.24 -6.86 -19.93
N ASP A 68 -43.53 -7.97 -19.70
CA ASP A 68 -43.31 -9.05 -20.66
C ASP A 68 -42.66 -8.65 -22.01
N GLN A 69 -42.06 -7.46 -22.09
CA GLN A 69 -41.26 -7.06 -23.26
C GLN A 69 -39.80 -7.47 -23.07
N CYS A 70 -39.24 -8.20 -24.03
CA CYS A 70 -37.80 -8.43 -24.13
C CYS A 70 -37.28 -7.89 -25.46
N PRO A 71 -36.06 -7.34 -25.50
CA PRO A 71 -35.43 -6.96 -26.76
C PRO A 71 -35.19 -8.19 -27.63
N ASP A 72 -35.12 -7.99 -28.95
CA ASP A 72 -34.90 -9.08 -29.88
C ASP A 72 -33.57 -9.80 -29.61
N PRO A 73 -33.55 -11.15 -29.62
CA PRO A 73 -32.34 -11.92 -29.36
C PRO A 73 -31.29 -11.80 -30.49
N GLU A 74 -31.70 -11.40 -31.69
CA GLU A 74 -30.84 -11.16 -32.86
C GLU A 74 -30.27 -9.72 -32.88
N GLY A 75 -29.99 -9.18 -31.69
CA GLY A 75 -29.36 -7.87 -31.55
C GLY A 75 -28.03 -7.73 -32.30
N PRO A 76 -27.48 -6.51 -32.40
CA PRO A 76 -26.22 -6.29 -33.08
C PRO A 76 -25.12 -7.20 -32.52
N PRO A 77 -24.20 -7.68 -33.37
CA PRO A 77 -23.12 -8.55 -32.94
C PRO A 77 -22.32 -7.86 -31.83
N MET A 78 -22.03 -8.60 -30.76
CA MET A 78 -21.27 -8.08 -29.62
C MET A 78 -19.83 -7.77 -30.05
N GLU A 79 -19.50 -6.49 -30.20
CA GLU A 79 -18.13 -6.05 -30.47
C GLU A 79 -17.27 -6.19 -29.21
N LYS A 80 -16.16 -6.93 -29.31
CA LYS A 80 -15.21 -7.14 -28.19
C LYS A 80 -14.51 -5.85 -27.75
N LEU A 81 -14.47 -4.84 -28.63
CA LEU A 81 -13.86 -3.54 -28.37
C LEU A 81 -14.84 -2.46 -28.76
N ILE A 82 -15.39 -1.80 -27.74
CA ILE A 82 -16.29 -0.65 -27.94
C ILE A 82 -15.44 0.52 -28.45
N PRO A 83 -15.88 1.24 -29.50
CA PRO A 83 -15.13 2.38 -30.01
C PRO A 83 -15.01 3.50 -28.97
N HIS A 84 -13.82 4.09 -28.86
CA HIS A 84 -13.56 5.22 -27.97
C HIS A 84 -13.51 6.54 -28.75
N THR A 85 -13.89 7.62 -28.09
CA THR A 85 -13.60 8.98 -28.57
C THR A 85 -12.10 9.27 -28.43
N ARG A 86 -11.56 10.20 -29.25
CA ARG A 86 -10.13 10.59 -29.20
C ARG A 86 -9.67 11.10 -27.83
N ALA A 87 -10.58 11.63 -27.02
CA ALA A 87 -10.29 12.09 -25.65
C ALA A 87 -10.27 10.92 -24.66
N SER A 88 -11.28 10.03 -24.70
CA SER A 88 -11.33 8.84 -23.85
C SER A 88 -10.17 7.89 -24.13
N PHE A 89 -9.74 7.72 -25.38
CA PHE A 89 -8.59 6.86 -25.71
C PHE A 89 -7.28 7.32 -25.05
N LYS A 90 -7.13 8.62 -24.76
CA LYS A 90 -5.96 9.14 -24.03
C LYS A 90 -6.00 8.80 -22.54
N ILE A 91 -7.19 8.61 -21.99
CA ILE A 91 -7.44 8.19 -20.61
C ILE A 91 -7.60 6.67 -20.66
N GLN A 92 -6.48 5.98 -20.86
CA GLN A 92 -6.53 4.54 -21.00
C GLN A 92 -6.83 3.91 -19.64
N ASP A 93 -7.90 3.12 -19.55
CA ASP A 93 -8.20 2.32 -18.37
C ASP A 93 -7.05 1.31 -18.16
N VAL A 94 -6.19 1.60 -17.20
CA VAL A 94 -5.18 0.64 -16.77
C VAL A 94 -5.92 -0.43 -16.00
N ILE A 95 -6.32 -1.52 -16.68
CA ILE A 95 -6.91 -2.69 -16.02
C ILE A 95 -5.91 -3.12 -14.94
N PRO A 96 -6.27 -3.00 -13.64
CA PRO A 96 -5.35 -3.34 -12.57
C PRO A 96 -5.10 -4.84 -12.66
N LYS A 97 -3.90 -5.22 -13.13
CA LYS A 97 -3.48 -6.61 -13.16
C LYS A 97 -3.11 -7.02 -11.74
N SER A 98 -3.47 -8.25 -11.34
CA SER A 98 -3.07 -8.80 -10.05
C SER A 98 -1.56 -8.67 -9.85
N HIS A 99 -1.11 -8.49 -8.61
CA HIS A 99 0.32 -8.32 -8.27
C HIS A 99 1.21 -9.47 -8.75
N LEU A 100 0.64 -10.66 -8.96
CA LEU A 100 1.35 -11.83 -9.48
C LEU A 100 1.16 -12.05 -10.99
N ALA A 101 0.44 -11.17 -11.70
CA ALA A 101 0.19 -11.34 -13.13
C ALA A 101 1.46 -11.21 -13.98
N SER A 102 2.49 -10.52 -13.46
CA SER A 102 3.82 -10.43 -14.08
C SER A 102 4.78 -11.51 -13.58
N PHE A 103 4.46 -12.20 -12.49
CA PHE A 103 5.32 -13.22 -11.89
C PHE A 103 5.14 -14.53 -12.65
N LYS A 104 6.20 -14.96 -13.36
CA LYS A 104 6.25 -16.23 -14.08
C LYS A 104 7.25 -17.15 -13.38
N LEU A 105 6.77 -18.27 -12.84
CA LEU A 105 7.63 -19.33 -12.29
C LEU A 105 8.31 -20.09 -13.42
N THR A 106 9.58 -20.44 -13.22
CA THR A 106 10.29 -21.34 -14.13
C THR A 106 9.81 -22.78 -13.90
N GLU A 107 9.85 -23.64 -14.92
CA GLU A 107 9.38 -25.04 -14.81
C GLU A 107 10.07 -25.81 -13.67
N ASN A 108 11.33 -25.49 -13.37
CA ASN A 108 12.06 -26.07 -12.25
C ASN A 108 11.53 -25.65 -10.87
N GLU A 109 11.05 -24.41 -10.74
CA GLU A 109 10.49 -23.86 -9.50
C GLU A 109 9.05 -24.35 -9.26
N MET A 110 8.38 -24.84 -10.32
CA MET A 110 7.04 -25.41 -10.26
C MET A 110 7.04 -26.91 -9.92
N LYS A 111 8.22 -27.53 -9.80
CA LYS A 111 8.34 -28.96 -9.44
C LYS A 111 8.01 -29.18 -7.97
N LEU A 112 7.26 -30.25 -7.70
CA LEU A 112 6.96 -30.71 -6.35
C LEU A 112 8.24 -31.23 -5.69
N VAL A 113 8.67 -30.60 -4.59
CA VAL A 113 9.78 -31.09 -3.78
C VAL A 113 9.27 -32.26 -2.94
N LYS A 114 9.86 -33.45 -3.12
CA LYS A 114 9.50 -34.62 -2.32
C LYS A 114 10.26 -34.58 -0.99
N GLN A 115 9.72 -35.26 0.02
CA GLN A 115 10.34 -35.34 1.35
C GLN A 115 11.77 -35.93 1.29
N GLU A 116 12.01 -36.86 0.38
CA GLU A 116 13.32 -37.46 0.12
C GLU A 116 14.36 -36.41 -0.32
N ASP A 117 13.95 -35.48 -1.19
CA ASP A 117 14.82 -34.42 -1.72
C ASP A 117 15.20 -33.41 -0.62
N ILE A 118 14.28 -33.16 0.32
CA ILE A 118 14.49 -32.27 1.48
C ILE A 118 15.52 -32.89 2.43
N GLU A 119 15.34 -34.16 2.76
CA GLU A 119 16.26 -34.90 3.65
C GLU A 119 17.66 -35.04 3.03
N GLU A 120 17.77 -35.18 1.70
CA GLU A 120 19.05 -35.13 1.00
C GLU A 120 19.70 -33.74 1.06
N CYS A 121 18.94 -32.68 0.78
CA CYS A 121 19.43 -31.31 0.87
C CYS A 121 19.91 -30.94 2.28
N GLU A 122 19.15 -31.31 3.32
CA GLU A 122 19.52 -31.09 4.72
C GLU A 122 20.80 -31.84 5.10
N ARG A 123 20.95 -33.10 4.67
CA ARG A 123 22.17 -33.88 4.89
C ARG A 123 23.38 -33.25 4.21
N LEU A 124 23.24 -32.75 2.99
CA LEU A 124 24.32 -32.05 2.27
C LEU A 124 24.73 -30.75 2.96
N ILE A 125 23.76 -29.94 3.42
CA ILE A 125 24.01 -28.70 4.17
C ILE A 125 24.70 -29.01 5.52
N GLU A 126 24.30 -30.09 6.20
CA GLU A 126 24.91 -30.47 7.47
C GLU A 126 26.34 -31.01 7.28
N GLN A 127 26.58 -31.76 6.21
CA GLN A 127 27.92 -32.19 5.82
C GLN A 127 28.83 -31.00 5.47
N GLU A 128 28.32 -30.00 4.76
CA GLU A 128 29.07 -28.77 4.46
C GLU A 128 29.43 -28.01 5.74
N LYS A 129 28.48 -27.85 6.67
CA LYS A 129 28.72 -27.23 7.99
C LYS A 129 29.72 -28.02 8.82
N LYS A 130 29.63 -29.35 8.83
CA LYS A 130 30.60 -30.23 9.53
C LYS A 130 31.98 -30.15 8.88
N GLY A 131 32.06 -30.12 7.56
CA GLY A 131 33.30 -29.92 6.79
C GLY A 131 33.93 -28.56 7.08
N HIS A 132 33.14 -27.49 7.05
CA HIS A 132 33.58 -26.13 7.38
C HIS A 132 34.12 -26.05 8.82
N ARG A 133 33.41 -26.64 9.80
CA ARG A 133 33.85 -26.72 11.20
C ARG A 133 35.13 -27.55 11.37
N ARG A 134 35.28 -28.66 10.62
CA ARG A 134 36.50 -29.49 10.63
C ARG A 134 37.71 -28.72 10.06
N ARG A 135 37.52 -27.98 8.96
CA ARG A 135 38.57 -27.12 8.39
C ARG A 135 38.99 -26.03 9.37
N LEU A 136 38.03 -25.42 10.07
CA LEU A 136 38.29 -24.44 11.12
C LEU A 136 39.06 -25.07 12.30
N GLY A 137 38.65 -26.26 12.75
CA GLY A 137 39.29 -26.97 13.87
C GLY A 137 40.71 -27.44 13.56
N LEU A 138 41.00 -27.86 12.32
CA LEU A 138 42.36 -28.18 11.86
C LEU A 138 43.26 -26.94 11.86
N LEU A 139 42.73 -25.79 11.40
CA LEU A 139 43.44 -24.51 11.46
C LEU A 139 43.77 -24.09 12.90
N VAL A 140 42.81 -24.23 13.82
CA VAL A 140 43.00 -23.92 15.25
C VAL A 140 44.06 -24.84 15.89
N ARG A 141 44.04 -26.15 15.58
CA ARG A 141 45.07 -27.09 16.07
C ARG A 141 46.46 -26.79 15.51
N ALA A 142 46.57 -26.47 14.22
CA ALA A 142 47.84 -26.08 13.61
C ALA A 142 48.42 -24.80 14.26
N MET A 143 47.56 -23.84 14.60
CA MET A 143 47.97 -22.63 15.35
C MET A 143 48.45 -22.96 16.77
N ASP A 144 47.76 -23.85 17.50
CA ASP A 144 48.18 -24.24 18.86
C ASP A 144 49.51 -25.02 18.85
N GLU A 145 49.73 -25.90 17.86
CA GLU A 145 51.00 -26.60 17.67
C GLU A 145 52.16 -25.65 17.35
N ALA A 146 51.93 -24.65 16.48
CA ALA A 146 52.91 -23.62 16.19
C ALA A 146 53.27 -22.81 17.46
N LYS A 147 52.26 -22.51 18.29
CA LYS A 147 52.45 -21.82 19.56
C LYS A 147 53.24 -22.67 20.57
N ARG A 148 52.97 -23.97 20.69
CA ARG A 148 53.74 -24.88 21.56
C ARG A 148 55.19 -25.05 21.12
N LYS A 149 55.45 -25.19 19.82
CA LYS A 149 56.83 -25.24 19.28
C LYS A 149 57.61 -23.95 19.57
N SER A 150 56.93 -22.79 19.57
CA SER A 150 57.54 -21.51 19.94
C SER A 150 57.85 -21.39 21.45
N GLY A 151 57.08 -22.06 22.31
CA GLY A 151 57.25 -22.03 23.76
C GLY A 151 58.35 -22.95 24.29
N SER A 152 58.53 -24.13 23.70
CA SER A 152 59.56 -25.09 24.13
C SER A 152 60.99 -24.64 23.82
N LYS A 153 61.18 -23.69 22.90
CA LYS A 153 62.50 -23.13 22.55
C LYS A 153 62.95 -21.98 23.46
N LYS A 154 62.12 -21.56 24.42
CA LYS A 154 62.43 -20.45 25.34
C LYS A 154 62.86 -20.88 26.75
N ASN A 155 62.69 -22.15 27.13
CA ASN A 155 63.04 -22.64 28.47
C ASN A 155 64.30 -23.54 28.51
N GLY A 156 65.06 -23.63 27.41
CA GLY A 156 66.30 -24.40 27.34
C GLY A 156 67.59 -23.58 27.19
N ASP A 157 67.50 -22.25 27.07
CA ASP A 157 68.63 -21.36 26.75
C ASP A 157 68.90 -20.31 27.86
N ILE A 158 68.72 -20.69 29.14
CA ILE A 158 69.16 -19.88 30.30
C ILE A 158 69.74 -20.82 31.38
N GLU A 159 70.86 -21.47 31.09
CA GLU A 159 71.86 -21.93 32.08
C GLU A 159 73.14 -22.32 31.33
N GLU A 160 74.28 -21.82 31.83
CA GLU A 160 75.69 -22.05 31.44
C GLU A 160 76.37 -21.09 30.43
N GLU A 161 77.29 -20.29 31.03
CA GLU A 161 78.45 -19.51 30.54
C GLU A 161 78.32 -18.43 29.45
#